data_AF-A0A4Q2A8I9-F1
#
_entry.id   AF-A0A4Q2A8I9-F1
#
_cell.length_a   1.000
_cell.length_b   1.000
_cell.length_c   1.000
_cell.angle_alpha   90.00
_cell.angle_beta   90.00
_cell.angle_gamma   90.00
#
_symmetry.space_group_name_H-M   'P 1'
#
loop_
_entity.id
_entity.type
_entity.pdbx_description
1 polymer ?
#
loop_
_entity_poly.entity_id
_entity_poly.type
_entity_poly.pdbx_seq_one_letter_code
_entity_poly.pdbx_strand_id
1 'polypeptide(L)'
;MKAAALALLAANAAVACAETPAPESVLLANGHAIEWARPRLIEVDAARHRTTVLSVPAALRRALADASSVAFPSDRSKRLDGNDYVLVVVNRSSSSRPTGYCGAGEEGALYVLELRGARAVPRFSLPVQSCLDSVSLETDGGTQSPYRAIAWRDAPAGIDIRWEYLAHGGATHRVYRFVNGTFAEVEVPE
;
A
#
# COMPACT_ATOMS: atom_id res chain seq x y z
N MET A 1 47.01 -48.71 2.35
CA MET A 1 47.52 -47.48 1.69
C MET A 1 47.00 -47.50 0.26
N LYS A 2 46.22 -46.60 -0.32
CA LYS A 2 45.93 -45.15 -0.13
C LYS A 2 44.48 -44.94 -0.67
N ALA A 3 43.61 -44.30 0.09
CA ALA A 3 43.22 -42.88 0.03
C ALA A 3 41.90 -42.68 -0.75
N ALA A 4 40.84 -42.42 0.01
CA ALA A 4 39.54 -41.98 -0.47
C ALA A 4 39.61 -40.50 -0.87
N ALA A 5 38.97 -40.13 -1.98
CA ALA A 5 38.72 -38.74 -2.34
C ALA A 5 37.21 -38.48 -2.23
N LEU A 6 36.80 -37.79 -1.15
CA LEU A 6 35.48 -37.16 -1.07
C LEU A 6 35.56 -35.81 -1.78
N ALA A 7 34.81 -35.65 -2.87
CA ALA A 7 34.57 -34.36 -3.48
C ALA A 7 33.48 -33.62 -2.67
N LEU A 8 33.85 -32.52 -2.02
CA LEU A 8 32.88 -31.57 -1.46
C LEU A 8 32.27 -30.75 -2.59
N LEU A 9 30.99 -30.98 -2.87
CA LEU A 9 30.16 -30.07 -3.66
C LEU A 9 29.79 -28.88 -2.75
N ALA A 10 30.45 -27.74 -2.94
CA ALA A 10 30.00 -26.48 -2.37
C ALA A 10 28.77 -26.02 -3.15
N ALA A 11 27.58 -26.15 -2.53
CA ALA A 11 26.38 -25.55 -3.05
C ALA A 11 26.43 -24.05 -2.77
N ASN A 12 26.65 -23.24 -3.82
CA ASN A 12 26.45 -21.80 -3.75
C ASN A 12 24.94 -21.54 -3.65
N ALA A 13 24.42 -21.41 -2.43
CA ALA A 13 23.10 -20.84 -2.23
C ALA A 13 23.17 -19.36 -2.62
N ALA A 14 22.68 -19.03 -3.82
CA ALA A 14 22.38 -17.65 -4.18
C ALA A 14 21.32 -17.16 -3.20
N VAL A 15 21.70 -16.24 -2.30
CA VAL A 15 20.75 -15.50 -1.49
C VAL A 15 20.01 -14.59 -2.46
N ALA A 16 18.85 -15.02 -2.95
CA ALA A 16 17.93 -14.10 -3.58
C ALA A 16 17.52 -13.10 -2.50
N CYS A 17 17.88 -11.83 -2.66
CA CYS A 17 17.36 -10.77 -1.81
C CYS A 17 15.83 -10.80 -1.98
N ALA A 18 15.13 -11.32 -0.99
CA ALA A 18 13.68 -11.35 -1.01
C ALA A 18 13.19 -9.90 -0.95
N GLU A 19 12.57 -9.42 -2.03
CA GLU A 19 11.88 -8.15 -2.04
C GLU A 19 10.93 -8.11 -0.85
N THR A 20 11.02 -7.09 0.00
CA THR A 20 10.10 -6.99 1.14
C THR A 20 8.71 -6.64 0.61
N PRO A 21 7.71 -7.55 0.69
CA PRO A 21 6.41 -7.31 0.09
C PRO A 21 5.62 -6.26 0.89
N ALA A 22 4.60 -5.71 0.24
CA ALA A 22 3.55 -4.98 0.95
C ALA A 22 2.74 -5.96 1.82
N PRO A 23 2.26 -5.52 2.99
CA PRO A 23 1.34 -6.27 3.81
C PRO A 23 0.11 -6.74 3.03
N GLU A 24 -0.34 -7.96 3.33
CA GLU A 24 -1.57 -8.54 2.77
C GLU A 24 -2.83 -8.14 3.54
N SER A 25 -2.66 -7.66 4.77
CA SER A 25 -3.75 -7.24 5.66
C SER A 25 -3.32 -6.12 6.60
N VAL A 26 -4.31 -5.48 7.23
CA VAL A 26 -4.11 -4.39 8.21
C VAL A 26 -4.73 -4.76 9.54
N LEU A 27 -3.90 -4.89 10.58
CA LEU A 27 -4.34 -5.15 11.95
C LEU A 27 -4.97 -3.89 12.57
N LEU A 28 -6.19 -4.05 13.07
CA LEU A 28 -6.96 -3.04 13.79
C LEU A 28 -6.66 -3.06 15.29
N ALA A 29 -6.94 -1.96 15.97
CA ALA A 29 -6.74 -1.86 17.42
C ALA A 29 -7.58 -2.88 18.23
N ASN A 30 -8.70 -3.34 17.66
CA ASN A 30 -9.56 -4.37 18.27
C ASN A 30 -9.08 -5.81 18.02
N GLY A 31 -7.95 -6.00 17.32
CA GLY A 31 -7.40 -7.31 16.97
C GLY A 31 -7.98 -7.96 15.72
N HIS A 32 -8.94 -7.32 15.04
CA HIS A 32 -9.42 -7.76 13.74
C HIS A 32 -8.47 -7.32 12.62
N ALA A 33 -8.59 -7.91 11.43
CA ALA A 33 -7.79 -7.53 10.27
C ALA A 33 -8.66 -6.99 9.14
N ILE A 34 -8.18 -6.00 8.40
CA ILE A 34 -8.74 -5.61 7.10
C ILE A 34 -8.00 -6.34 6.00
N GLU A 35 -8.74 -6.95 5.09
CA GLU A 35 -8.22 -7.67 3.92
C GLU A 35 -8.97 -7.23 2.67
N TRP A 36 -8.36 -7.49 1.50
CA TRP A 36 -9.03 -7.36 0.22
C TRP A 36 -9.43 -8.74 -0.31
N ALA A 37 -10.74 -9.00 -0.31
CA ALA A 37 -11.33 -10.14 -0.98
C ALA A 37 -12.07 -9.62 -2.22
N ARG A 38 -11.40 -9.64 -3.38
CA ARG A 38 -11.90 -9.05 -4.62
C ARG A 38 -13.39 -9.41 -4.83
N PRO A 39 -14.29 -8.42 -5.04
CA PRO A 39 -14.07 -6.99 -5.27
C PRO A 39 -14.33 -6.09 -4.04
N ARG A 40 -14.03 -6.56 -2.82
CA ARG A 40 -14.46 -5.92 -1.57
C ARG A 40 -13.33 -5.85 -0.55
N LEU A 41 -13.39 -4.82 0.30
CA LEU A 41 -12.67 -4.84 1.56
C LEU A 41 -13.53 -5.56 2.60
N ILE A 42 -12.90 -6.40 3.40
CA ILE A 42 -13.52 -7.18 4.46
C ILE A 42 -12.80 -6.96 5.78
N GLU A 43 -13.53 -7.05 6.88
CA GLU A 43 -13.00 -7.15 8.23
C GLU A 43 -13.09 -8.61 8.69
N VAL A 44 -11.97 -9.15 9.17
CA VAL A 44 -11.81 -10.53 9.63
C VAL A 44 -11.60 -10.54 11.14
N ASP A 45 -12.55 -11.14 11.84
CA ASP A 45 -12.44 -11.52 13.26
C ASP A 45 -12.01 -12.99 13.30
N ALA A 46 -10.70 -13.21 13.34
CA ALA A 46 -10.12 -14.56 13.34
C ALA A 46 -10.50 -15.35 14.60
N ALA A 47 -10.64 -14.67 15.74
CA ALA A 47 -11.00 -15.31 17.01
C ALA A 47 -12.43 -15.89 16.98
N ARG A 48 -13.34 -15.28 16.22
CA ARG A 48 -14.73 -15.75 16.05
C ARG A 48 -15.00 -16.38 14.69
N HIS A 49 -13.98 -16.56 13.85
CA HIS A 49 -14.09 -17.04 12.47
C HIS A 49 -15.17 -16.30 11.66
N ARG A 50 -15.23 -14.97 11.80
CA ARG A 50 -16.27 -14.16 11.15
C ARG A 50 -15.64 -13.14 10.20
N THR A 51 -16.23 -13.04 9.02
CA THR A 51 -15.88 -12.05 8.01
C THR A 51 -17.05 -11.11 7.78
N THR A 52 -16.79 -9.80 7.77
CA THR A 52 -17.80 -8.76 7.50
C THR A 52 -17.37 -7.93 6.31
N VAL A 53 -18.24 -7.76 5.31
CA VAL A 53 -17.96 -6.88 4.17
C VAL A 53 -18.07 -5.42 4.60
N LEU A 54 -17.03 -4.63 4.32
CA LEU A 54 -17.06 -3.20 4.60
C LEU A 54 -17.97 -2.46 3.61
N SER A 55 -18.84 -1.61 4.15
CA SER A 55 -19.63 -0.66 3.38
C SER A 55 -18.75 0.56 3.03
N VAL A 56 -18.59 0.82 1.73
CA VAL A 56 -17.82 1.95 1.19
C VAL A 56 -18.69 2.82 0.27
N PRO A 57 -18.38 4.11 0.08
CA PRO A 57 -19.09 4.95 -0.88
C PRO A 57 -19.04 4.41 -2.32
N ALA A 58 -20.03 4.80 -3.13
CA ALA A 58 -20.20 4.27 -4.48
C ALA A 58 -19.00 4.49 -5.42
N ALA A 59 -18.21 5.55 -5.22
CA ALA A 59 -16.99 5.79 -5.99
C ALA A 59 -15.89 4.77 -5.67
N LEU A 60 -15.56 4.59 -4.38
CA LEU A 60 -14.56 3.60 -3.95
C LEU A 60 -15.03 2.17 -4.26
N ARG A 61 -16.33 1.89 -4.14
CA ARG A 61 -16.89 0.58 -4.53
C ARG A 61 -16.62 0.23 -5.98
N ARG A 62 -16.70 1.21 -6.89
CA ARG A 62 -16.38 1.03 -8.31
C ARG A 62 -14.87 0.83 -8.51
N ALA A 63 -14.06 1.67 -7.89
CA ALA A 63 -12.60 1.54 -7.93
C ALA A 63 -12.13 0.14 -7.48
N LEU A 64 -12.67 -0.39 -6.38
CA LEU A 64 -12.36 -1.75 -5.89
C LEU A 64 -12.86 -2.87 -6.80
N ALA A 65 -13.94 -2.64 -7.55
CA ALA A 65 -14.47 -3.62 -8.50
C ALA A 65 -13.62 -3.69 -9.77
N ASP A 66 -13.16 -2.53 -10.23
CA ASP A 66 -12.32 -2.38 -11.42
C ASP A 66 -10.83 -2.61 -11.13
N ALA A 67 -10.47 -2.80 -9.86
CA ALA A 67 -9.10 -2.97 -9.41
C ALA A 67 -8.44 -4.21 -10.03
N SER A 68 -7.21 -4.02 -10.54
CA SER A 68 -6.30 -5.11 -10.90
C SER A 68 -5.63 -5.68 -9.65
N SER A 69 -5.28 -4.82 -8.70
CA SER A 69 -4.71 -5.19 -7.42
C SER A 69 -5.08 -4.17 -6.33
N VAL A 70 -4.97 -4.59 -5.07
CA VAL A 70 -5.04 -3.70 -3.89
C VAL A 70 -3.83 -4.01 -3.02
N ALA A 71 -3.19 -2.96 -2.51
CA ALA A 71 -2.07 -3.08 -1.59
C ALA A 71 -2.32 -2.27 -0.33
N PHE A 72 -1.75 -2.74 0.78
CA PHE A 72 -1.77 -2.03 2.06
C PHE A 72 -0.37 -1.50 2.35
N PRO A 73 -0.14 -0.18 2.38
CA PRO A 73 1.17 0.38 2.74
C PRO A 73 1.67 0.02 4.15
N SER A 74 0.75 -0.21 5.08
CA SER A 74 1.04 -0.56 6.47
C SER A 74 0.23 -1.77 6.91
N ASP A 75 0.85 -2.63 7.72
CA ASP A 75 0.23 -3.81 8.34
C ASP A 75 -0.60 -3.45 9.57
N ARG A 76 -0.63 -2.17 9.96
CA ARG A 76 -1.38 -1.68 11.12
C ARG A 76 -2.19 -0.44 10.79
N SER A 77 -3.34 -0.36 11.42
CA SER A 77 -4.14 0.86 11.46
C SER A 77 -3.45 1.94 12.31
N LYS A 78 -3.80 3.19 12.05
CA LYS A 78 -3.43 4.33 12.88
C LYS A 78 -4.65 4.84 13.62
N ARG A 79 -4.57 4.90 14.95
CA ARG A 79 -5.61 5.57 15.75
C ARG A 79 -5.44 7.08 15.71
N LEU A 80 -6.43 7.78 15.17
CA LEU A 80 -6.52 9.24 15.15
C LEU A 80 -7.92 9.64 15.59
N ASP A 81 -8.03 10.63 16.49
CA ASP A 81 -9.29 11.09 17.08
C ASP A 81 -10.20 9.94 17.56
N GLY A 82 -9.58 8.89 18.11
CA GLY A 82 -10.27 7.72 18.65
C GLY A 82 -10.69 6.66 17.63
N ASN A 83 -10.61 6.92 16.32
CA ASN A 83 -11.01 5.99 15.25
C ASN A 83 -9.79 5.30 14.62
N ASP A 84 -9.98 4.11 14.06
CA ASP A 84 -8.96 3.43 13.25
C ASP A 84 -8.96 3.98 11.82
N TYR A 85 -7.78 4.31 11.33
CA TYR A 85 -7.54 4.69 9.94
C TYR A 85 -6.66 3.64 9.26
N VAL A 86 -6.98 3.30 8.01
CA VAL A 86 -6.20 2.37 7.19
C VAL A 86 -5.77 3.02 5.87
N LEU A 87 -4.57 2.68 5.40
CA LEU A 87 -4.05 3.06 4.10
C LEU A 87 -4.36 1.95 3.11
N VAL A 88 -4.97 2.29 1.97
CA VAL A 88 -5.30 1.33 0.91
C VAL A 88 -4.92 1.94 -0.42
N VAL A 89 -4.04 1.29 -1.17
CA VAL A 89 -3.77 1.66 -2.56
C VAL A 89 -4.59 0.77 -3.46
N VAL A 90 -5.43 1.39 -4.30
CA VAL A 90 -6.23 0.69 -5.29
C VAL A 90 -5.59 0.91 -6.65
N ASN A 91 -5.17 -0.18 -7.29
CA ASN A 91 -4.53 -0.13 -8.59
C ASN A 91 -5.49 -0.56 -9.68
N ARG A 92 -5.35 0.07 -10.83
CA ARG A 92 -5.99 -0.34 -12.08
C ARG A 92 -4.94 -0.47 -13.17
N SER A 93 -5.19 -1.33 -14.15
CA SER A 93 -4.35 -1.36 -15.34
C SER A 93 -4.36 0.01 -16.03
N SER A 94 -3.17 0.48 -16.41
CA SER A 94 -2.96 1.74 -17.13
C SER A 94 -3.48 1.69 -18.56
N SER A 95 -3.54 0.48 -19.12
CA SER A 95 -4.00 0.23 -20.47
C SER A 95 -4.85 -1.04 -20.53
N SER A 96 -5.89 -1.02 -21.35
CA SER A 96 -6.59 -2.25 -21.79
C SER A 96 -5.84 -2.98 -22.91
N ARG A 97 -4.76 -2.38 -23.43
CA ARG A 97 -3.88 -2.93 -24.46
C ARG A 97 -2.48 -3.19 -23.88
N PRO A 98 -2.17 -4.45 -23.51
CA PRO A 98 -0.93 -4.80 -22.81
C PRO A 98 0.34 -4.73 -23.66
N THR A 99 0.25 -4.35 -24.94
CA THR A 99 1.39 -4.22 -25.87
C THR A 99 1.83 -2.77 -26.13
N GLY A 100 1.16 -1.78 -25.53
CA GLY A 100 1.55 -0.37 -25.63
C GLY A 100 2.66 0.03 -24.66
N TYR A 101 3.07 1.30 -24.69
CA TYR A 101 4.15 1.86 -23.84
C TYR A 101 4.04 1.46 -22.36
N CYS A 102 2.83 1.49 -21.81
CA CYS A 102 2.59 1.12 -20.42
C CYS A 102 2.36 -0.37 -20.17
N GLY A 103 2.24 -1.21 -21.19
CA GLY A 103 2.09 -2.66 -21.07
C GLY A 103 1.15 -3.09 -19.92
N ALA A 104 1.73 -3.77 -18.93
CA ALA A 104 1.08 -4.24 -17.70
C ALA A 104 1.20 -3.27 -16.49
N GLY A 105 1.62 -2.03 -16.72
CA GLY A 105 1.77 -0.99 -15.72
C GLY A 105 0.43 -0.62 -15.08
N GLU A 106 0.49 -0.07 -13.87
CA GLU A 106 -0.69 0.26 -13.07
C GLU A 106 -0.76 1.76 -12.73
N GLU A 107 -2.00 2.24 -12.63
CA GLU A 107 -2.35 3.54 -12.08
C GLU A 107 -2.86 3.31 -10.65
N GLY A 108 -2.14 3.85 -9.67
CA GLY A 108 -2.37 3.62 -8.25
C GLY A 108 -2.89 4.87 -7.55
N ALA A 109 -4.01 4.72 -6.84
CA ALA A 109 -4.55 5.77 -5.98
C ALA A 109 -4.55 5.33 -4.52
N LEU A 110 -3.90 6.11 -3.66
CA LEU A 110 -3.99 5.97 -2.21
C LEU A 110 -5.35 6.46 -1.72
N TYR A 111 -5.96 5.70 -0.83
CA TYR A 111 -7.11 6.07 -0.04
C TYR A 111 -6.78 5.93 1.44
N VAL A 112 -7.19 6.92 2.22
CA VAL A 112 -7.13 6.85 3.68
C VAL A 112 -8.53 6.70 4.20
N LEU A 113 -8.83 5.54 4.77
CA LEU A 113 -10.17 5.16 5.17
C LEU A 113 -10.29 5.24 6.69
N GLU A 114 -11.22 6.06 7.18
CA GLU A 114 -11.66 6.01 8.58
C GLU A 114 -12.67 4.87 8.73
N LEU A 115 -12.46 4.00 9.72
CA LEU A 115 -13.36 2.90 10.04
C LEU A 115 -14.36 3.31 11.12
N ARG A 116 -15.65 3.09 10.85
CA ARG A 116 -16.78 3.35 11.75
C ARG A 116 -17.66 2.11 11.85
N GLY A 117 -17.19 1.14 12.63
CA GLY A 117 -17.69 -0.24 12.56
C GLY A 117 -17.51 -0.78 11.14
N ALA A 118 -18.53 -1.43 10.59
CA ALA A 118 -18.48 -1.98 9.22
C ALA A 118 -18.54 -0.93 8.09
N ARG A 119 -18.37 0.36 8.37
CA ARG A 119 -18.31 1.44 7.36
C ARG A 119 -16.89 1.95 7.22
N ALA A 120 -16.37 1.98 5.99
CA ALA A 120 -15.09 2.59 5.66
C ALA A 120 -15.31 3.88 4.86
N VAL A 121 -14.97 5.02 5.47
CA VAL A 121 -15.21 6.36 4.92
C VAL A 121 -13.89 6.95 4.42
N PRO A 122 -13.75 7.26 3.12
CA PRO A 122 -12.55 7.91 2.62
C PRO A 122 -12.44 9.34 3.17
N ARG A 123 -11.30 9.65 3.78
CA ARG A 123 -10.96 10.98 4.33
C ARG A 123 -9.89 11.71 3.56
N PHE A 124 -9.17 10.99 2.72
CA PHE A 124 -8.16 11.50 1.81
C PHE A 124 -8.01 10.53 0.64
N SER A 125 -7.70 11.06 -0.53
CA SER A 125 -7.31 10.27 -1.69
C SER A 125 -6.29 11.02 -2.54
N LEU A 126 -5.29 10.32 -3.05
CA LEU A 126 -4.23 10.90 -3.87
C LEU A 126 -3.75 9.89 -4.91
N PRO A 127 -3.63 10.26 -6.20
CA PRO A 127 -2.86 9.46 -7.16
C PRO A 127 -1.39 9.39 -6.72
N VAL A 128 -0.88 8.18 -6.53
CA VAL A 128 0.48 7.96 -6.00
C VAL A 128 1.40 7.25 -6.98
N GLN A 129 0.84 6.60 -8.00
CA GLN A 129 1.60 5.90 -9.03
C GLN A 129 0.86 6.05 -10.37
N SER A 130 1.63 6.28 -11.43
CA SER A 130 1.10 6.35 -12.78
C SER A 130 2.16 5.90 -13.77
N CYS A 131 1.82 4.93 -14.61
CA CYS A 131 2.67 4.61 -15.74
C CYS A 131 2.53 5.68 -16.84
N LEU A 132 1.29 6.11 -17.10
CA LEU A 132 0.99 7.06 -18.17
C LEU A 132 1.65 8.42 -17.94
N ASP A 133 1.66 8.86 -16.68
CA ASP A 133 2.22 10.16 -16.28
C ASP A 133 3.63 10.03 -15.69
N SER A 134 4.25 8.84 -15.78
CA SER A 134 5.59 8.54 -15.25
C SER A 134 5.77 9.05 -13.81
N VAL A 135 5.00 8.48 -12.89
CA VAL A 135 5.01 8.73 -11.44
C VAL A 135 5.29 7.41 -10.75
N SER A 136 6.41 7.31 -10.03
CA SER A 136 6.81 6.08 -9.35
C SER A 136 7.18 6.34 -7.90
N LEU A 137 6.65 5.51 -7.01
CA LEU A 137 7.03 5.48 -5.60
C LEU A 137 8.48 5.01 -5.44
N GLU A 138 9.14 5.47 -4.38
CA GLU A 138 10.50 5.03 -4.03
C GLU A 138 10.49 3.53 -3.67
N THR A 139 11.50 2.77 -4.11
CA THR A 139 11.58 1.31 -3.89
C THR A 139 12.85 0.87 -3.15
N ASP A 140 13.61 1.81 -2.60
CA ASP A 140 14.91 1.55 -1.96
C ASP A 140 15.83 0.69 -2.86
N GLY A 141 16.08 1.20 -4.07
CA GLY A 141 16.87 0.50 -5.09
C GLY A 141 16.22 -0.79 -5.63
N GLY A 142 14.90 -0.93 -5.51
CA GLY A 142 14.15 -2.11 -5.94
C GLY A 142 14.13 -3.26 -4.93
N THR A 143 14.60 -3.04 -3.70
CA THR A 143 14.65 -4.10 -2.67
C THR A 143 13.34 -4.24 -1.88
N GLN A 144 12.40 -3.31 -2.06
CA GLN A 144 11.14 -3.28 -1.35
C GLN A 144 9.97 -2.98 -2.28
N SER A 145 8.78 -3.42 -1.88
CA SER A 145 7.54 -3.02 -2.54
C SER A 145 7.41 -1.49 -2.57
N PRO A 146 7.00 -0.88 -3.70
CA PRO A 146 6.81 0.58 -3.81
C PRO A 146 5.85 1.15 -2.76
N TYR A 147 4.88 0.36 -2.30
CA TYR A 147 3.92 0.81 -1.30
C TYR A 147 4.53 1.04 0.09
N ARG A 148 5.78 0.60 0.33
CA ARG A 148 6.55 0.93 1.56
C ARG A 148 7.00 2.38 1.61
N ALA A 149 7.00 3.08 0.48
CA ALA A 149 7.25 4.52 0.44
C ALA A 149 6.09 5.37 0.97
N ILE A 150 4.95 4.75 1.32
CA ILE A 150 3.82 5.39 1.97
C ILE A 150 3.76 4.89 3.42
N ALA A 151 3.92 5.79 4.38
CA ALA A 151 3.97 5.41 5.79
C ALA A 151 3.12 6.31 6.67
N TRP A 152 2.65 5.77 7.80
CA TRP A 152 2.11 6.60 8.86
C TRP A 152 3.21 7.45 9.49
N ARG A 153 2.86 8.69 9.85
CA ARG A 153 3.69 9.59 10.63
C ARG A 153 3.09 9.78 12.02
N ASP A 154 3.94 9.78 13.05
CA ASP A 154 3.50 9.93 14.44
C ASP A 154 3.45 11.40 14.91
N ALA A 155 4.47 12.21 14.57
CA ALA A 155 4.60 13.58 15.07
C ALA A 155 5.08 14.56 13.97
N PRO A 156 4.23 15.51 13.52
CA PRO A 156 2.79 15.52 13.72
C PRO A 156 2.12 14.30 13.06
N ALA A 157 0.98 13.88 13.59
CA ALA A 157 0.23 12.77 13.02
C ALA A 157 -0.11 13.04 11.55
N GLY A 158 0.11 12.06 10.68
CA GLY A 158 -0.07 12.26 9.25
C GLY A 158 0.39 11.06 8.43
N ILE A 159 0.67 11.32 7.16
CA ILE A 159 1.17 10.34 6.20
C ILE A 159 2.41 10.93 5.54
N ASP A 160 3.42 10.09 5.39
CA ASP A 160 4.65 10.36 4.65
C ASP A 160 4.58 9.62 3.31
N ILE A 161 4.89 10.30 2.21
CA ILE A 161 4.94 9.69 0.87
C ILE A 161 6.22 10.10 0.16
N ARG A 162 6.92 9.09 -0.38
CA ARG A 162 8.17 9.26 -1.13
C ARG A 162 8.02 8.73 -2.55
N TRP A 163 8.54 9.50 -3.50
CA TRP A 163 8.57 9.17 -4.92
C TRP A 163 10.02 9.11 -5.39
N GLU A 164 10.32 8.13 -6.23
CA GLU A 164 11.56 8.11 -6.99
C GLU A 164 11.52 9.17 -8.11
N TYR A 165 10.36 9.28 -8.77
CA TYR A 165 10.22 10.12 -9.96
C TYR A 165 8.81 10.70 -10.11
N LEU A 166 8.76 11.96 -10.53
CA LEU A 166 7.56 12.74 -10.83
C LEU A 166 7.78 13.53 -12.14
N ALA A 167 7.15 13.12 -13.24
CA ALA A 167 7.39 13.74 -14.55
C ALA A 167 7.06 15.25 -14.61
N HIS A 168 6.08 15.69 -13.83
CA HIS A 168 5.66 17.09 -13.79
C HIS A 168 6.41 17.93 -12.74
N GLY A 169 7.48 17.38 -12.16
CA GLY A 169 8.25 18.01 -11.09
C GLY A 169 7.53 18.05 -9.74
N GLY A 170 8.07 18.84 -8.81
CA GLY A 170 7.61 18.93 -7.42
C GLY A 170 8.45 18.11 -6.45
N ALA A 171 8.15 18.25 -5.15
CA ALA A 171 8.87 17.52 -4.11
C ALA A 171 8.61 16.01 -4.22
N THR A 172 9.70 15.23 -4.22
CA THR A 172 9.71 13.76 -4.18
C THR A 172 9.46 13.21 -2.78
N HIS A 173 9.41 14.08 -1.78
CA HIS A 173 8.98 13.75 -0.43
C HIS A 173 7.89 14.73 -0.01
N ARG A 174 6.72 14.21 0.36
CA ARG A 174 5.59 15.04 0.82
C ARG A 174 5.01 14.47 2.08
N VAL A 175 4.62 15.38 2.98
CA VAL A 175 3.96 15.05 4.24
C VAL A 175 2.55 15.60 4.22
N TYR A 176 1.59 14.75 4.55
CA TYR A 176 0.19 15.11 4.70
C TYR A 176 -0.20 15.03 6.17
N ARG A 177 -0.34 16.17 6.82
CA ARG A 177 -0.70 16.26 8.24
C ARG A 177 -2.19 15.99 8.43
N PHE A 178 -2.52 15.25 9.47
CA PHE A 178 -3.90 15.07 9.90
C PHE A 178 -4.42 16.36 10.57
N VAL A 179 -5.48 16.93 10.00
CA VAL A 179 -6.12 18.17 10.47
C VAL A 179 -7.63 18.03 10.29
N ASN A 180 -8.40 18.23 11.36
CA ASN A 180 -9.87 18.25 11.34
C ASN A 180 -10.52 17.02 10.64
N GLY A 181 -10.01 15.82 10.88
CA GLY A 181 -10.56 14.58 10.30
C GLY A 181 -10.17 14.29 8.84
N THR A 182 -9.25 15.08 8.26
CA THR A 182 -8.70 14.87 6.91
C THR A 182 -7.17 15.05 6.92
N PHE A 183 -6.53 14.91 5.75
CA PHE A 183 -5.09 15.03 5.57
C PHE A 183 -4.79 16.16 4.58
N ALA A 184 -3.96 17.11 5.01
CA ALA A 184 -3.56 18.26 4.21
C ALA A 184 -2.05 18.27 4.03
N GLU A 185 -1.60 18.57 2.81
CA GLU A 185 -0.18 18.70 2.50
C GLU A 185 0.44 19.83 3.34
N VAL A 186 1.63 19.58 3.87
CA VAL A 186 2.44 20.57 4.57
C VAL A 186 3.84 20.57 3.95
N GLU A 187 4.44 21.76 3.86
CA GLU A 187 5.84 21.87 3.46
C GLU A 187 6.73 21.14 4.47
N VAL A 188 7.64 20.32 3.96
CA VAL A 188 8.71 19.72 4.75
C VAL A 188 9.87 20.71 4.73
N PRO A 189 10.31 21.26 5.88
CA PRO A 189 11.52 22.07 5.91
C PRO A 189 12.71 21.22 5.44
N GLU A 190 13.46 21.71 4.47
CA GLU A 190 14.72 21.10 3.99
C GLU A 190 15.80 21.04 5.09
#